data_AF-A0A7S1DDB5-F1
#
_entry.id   AF-A0A7S1DDB5-F1
#
_cell.length_a   1.000
_cell.length_b   1.000
_cell.length_c   1.000
_cell.angle_alpha   90.00
_cell.angle_beta   90.00
_cell.angle_gamma   90.00
#
_symmetry.space_group_name_H-M   'P 1'
#
loop_
_entity.id
_entity.type
_entity.pdbx_description
1 polymer ?
#
loop_
_entity_poly.entity_id
_entity_poly.type
_entity_poly.pdbx_seq_one_letter_code
_entity_poly.pdbx_strand_id
1 'polypeptide(L)'
;MTTSTTSYSGAEQRTSRLRRSPKLAVAALAAILVLSGCASTSINQNFEAARDLGRQQSGAVARWLTTDEARQQAQSDLDARLARPLGADDAVQIALAYSPSLQAMLYEAAADSAAATQSARLPNPVFAFERLVRNEGGTRDLEINRVLSFSVLDLLLLP
;
A
#
# COMPACT_ATOMS: atom_id res chain seq x y z
N MET A 1 42.93 14.70 -59.07
CA MET A 1 43.91 14.37 -58.01
C MET A 1 43.38 14.98 -56.73
N THR A 2 43.02 14.28 -55.66
CA THR A 2 43.13 12.87 -55.27
C THR A 2 42.27 12.75 -53.99
N THR A 3 41.40 11.74 -53.88
CA THR A 3 41.06 10.94 -52.65
C THR A 3 40.40 11.64 -51.44
N SER A 4 39.52 11.05 -50.62
CA SER A 4 38.90 9.72 -50.56
C SER A 4 37.88 9.65 -49.39
N THR A 5 36.84 8.84 -49.59
CA THR A 5 36.13 7.92 -48.66
C THR A 5 35.73 8.29 -47.22
N THR A 6 34.41 8.16 -46.99
CA THR A 6 33.74 7.19 -46.09
C THR A 6 34.34 6.95 -44.69
N SER A 7 33.55 7.22 -43.64
CA SER A 7 33.06 6.17 -42.73
C SER A 7 32.07 6.72 -41.69
N TYR A 8 30.80 6.37 -41.83
CA TYR A 8 29.76 6.54 -40.80
C TYR A 8 29.85 5.31 -39.89
N SER A 9 30.70 5.36 -38.86
CA SER A 9 30.92 4.25 -37.94
C SER A 9 29.89 4.30 -36.82
N GLY A 10 28.91 3.39 -36.88
CA GLY A 10 27.94 3.15 -35.82
C GLY A 10 28.63 2.79 -34.51
N ALA A 11 28.39 3.57 -33.47
CA ALA A 11 28.79 3.23 -32.11
C ALA A 11 27.63 2.49 -31.43
N GLU A 12 27.90 1.22 -31.15
CA GLU A 12 27.01 0.23 -30.57
C GLU A 12 26.28 0.70 -29.31
N GLN A 13 24.94 0.61 -29.32
CA GLN A 13 24.11 0.73 -28.13
C GLN A 13 24.33 -0.48 -27.23
N ARG A 14 25.33 -0.39 -26.32
CA ARG A 14 25.57 -1.42 -25.30
C ARG A 14 24.51 -1.30 -24.19
N THR A 15 23.32 -1.86 -24.43
CA THR A 15 22.28 -2.01 -23.42
C THR A 15 22.80 -2.91 -22.31
N SER A 16 23.16 -2.32 -21.16
CA SER A 16 23.53 -3.07 -19.96
C SER A 16 22.31 -3.83 -19.45
N ARG A 17 22.18 -5.11 -19.81
CA ARG A 17 21.18 -5.99 -19.20
C ARG A 17 21.54 -6.14 -17.72
N LEU A 18 20.71 -5.61 -16.83
CA LEU A 18 20.77 -5.95 -15.40
C LEU A 18 20.64 -7.48 -15.29
N ARG A 19 21.69 -8.16 -14.84
CA ARG A 19 21.60 -9.58 -14.42
C ARG A 19 20.71 -9.62 -13.18
N ARG A 20 19.40 -9.83 -13.38
CA ARG A 20 18.47 -10.15 -12.30
C ARG A 20 18.85 -11.52 -11.74
N SER A 21 19.41 -11.55 -10.54
CA SER A 21 19.66 -12.83 -9.86
C SER A 21 18.35 -13.31 -9.21
N PRO A 22 17.99 -14.60 -9.32
CA PRO A 22 16.76 -15.13 -8.76
C PRO A 22 16.72 -14.99 -7.22
N LYS A 23 17.89 -14.98 -6.57
CA LYS A 23 18.03 -14.75 -5.12
C LYS A 23 17.58 -13.34 -4.70
N LEU A 24 17.86 -12.30 -5.50
CA LEU A 24 17.40 -10.94 -5.23
C LEU A 24 15.89 -10.81 -5.36
N ALA A 25 15.28 -11.51 -6.34
CA ALA A 25 13.84 -11.51 -6.52
C ALA A 25 13.11 -12.18 -5.34
N VAL A 26 13.61 -13.32 -4.85
CA VAL A 26 13.05 -14.02 -3.69
C VAL A 26 13.18 -13.18 -2.42
N ALA A 27 14.33 -12.55 -2.19
CA ALA A 27 14.53 -11.67 -1.03
C ALA A 27 13.59 -10.45 -1.07
N ALA A 28 13.41 -9.84 -2.24
CA ALA A 28 12.48 -8.73 -2.42
C ALA A 28 11.02 -9.15 -2.14
N LEU A 29 10.61 -10.32 -2.64
CA LEU A 29 9.27 -10.86 -2.40
C LEU A 29 9.02 -11.14 -0.91
N ALA A 30 10.01 -11.75 -0.23
CA ALA A 30 9.95 -12.00 1.21
C ALA A 30 9.87 -10.69 2.01
N ALA A 31 10.65 -9.68 1.65
CA ALA A 31 10.58 -8.37 2.28
C ALA A 31 9.19 -7.73 2.11
N ILE A 32 8.61 -7.76 0.91
CA ILE A 32 7.27 -7.22 0.66
C ILE A 32 6.21 -7.94 1.53
N LEU A 33 6.28 -9.26 1.63
CA LEU A 33 5.37 -10.04 2.48
C LEU A 33 5.47 -9.65 3.95
N VAL A 34 6.69 -9.53 4.49
CA VAL A 34 6.92 -9.12 5.89
C VAL A 34 6.43 -7.70 6.15
N LEU A 35 6.73 -6.74 5.27
CA LEU A 35 6.30 -5.34 5.43
C LEU A 35 4.78 -5.18 5.34
N SER A 36 4.10 -5.99 4.50
CA SER A 36 2.64 -5.96 4.37
C SER A 36 1.91 -6.40 5.65
N GLY A 37 2.52 -7.28 6.45
CA GLY A 37 1.95 -7.74 7.73
C GLY A 37 1.95 -6.66 8.82
N CYS A 38 2.98 -5.81 8.88
CA CYS A 38 3.10 -4.76 9.91
C CYS A 38 2.13 -3.58 9.72
N ALA A 39 1.61 -3.35 8.51
CA ALA A 39 0.67 -2.26 8.23
C ALA A 39 -0.81 -2.65 8.44
N SER A 40 -1.15 -3.94 8.23
CA SER A 40 -2.54 -4.40 8.23
C SER A 40 -3.11 -4.63 9.64
N THR A 41 -2.25 -4.94 10.61
CA THR A 41 -2.72 -5.39 11.93
C THR A 41 -3.57 -4.33 12.66
N SER A 42 -3.11 -3.07 12.78
CA SER A 42 -3.78 -2.05 13.61
C SER A 42 -5.22 -1.72 13.19
N ILE A 43 -5.47 -1.64 11.88
CA ILE A 43 -6.79 -1.34 11.32
C ILE A 43 -7.79 -2.46 11.61
N ASN A 44 -7.36 -3.73 11.49
CA ASN A 44 -8.21 -4.88 11.75
C ASN A 44 -8.61 -4.99 13.23
N GLN A 45 -7.71 -4.68 14.17
CA GLN A 45 -8.00 -4.74 15.62
C GLN A 45 -9.01 -3.65 16.02
N ASN A 46 -8.89 -2.45 15.44
CA ASN A 46 -9.84 -1.36 15.69
C ASN A 46 -11.25 -1.71 15.19
N PHE A 47 -11.34 -2.36 14.03
CA PHE A 47 -12.62 -2.83 13.51
C PHE A 47 -13.22 -3.98 14.33
N GLU A 48 -12.41 -4.95 14.76
CA GLU A 48 -12.85 -6.02 15.68
C GLU A 48 -13.48 -5.43 16.95
N ALA A 49 -12.85 -4.43 17.57
CA ALA A 49 -13.38 -3.76 18.74
C ALA A 49 -14.71 -3.02 18.46
N ALA A 50 -14.81 -2.30 17.33
CA ALA A 50 -16.05 -1.64 16.92
C ALA A 50 -17.18 -2.65 16.65
N ARG A 51 -16.84 -3.79 16.03
CA ARG A 51 -17.79 -4.87 15.74
C ARG A 51 -18.32 -5.52 17.02
N ASP A 52 -17.47 -5.74 18.01
CA ASP A 52 -17.87 -6.35 19.27
C ASP A 52 -18.74 -5.40 20.11
N LEU A 53 -18.44 -4.09 20.11
CA LEU A 53 -19.32 -3.06 20.67
C LEU A 53 -20.69 -3.04 19.97
N GLY A 54 -20.71 -3.09 18.64
CA GLY A 54 -21.94 -3.13 17.85
C GLY A 54 -22.79 -4.36 18.18
N ARG A 55 -22.15 -5.54 18.32
CA ARG A 55 -22.81 -6.79 18.73
C ARG A 55 -23.43 -6.69 20.12
N GLN A 56 -22.71 -6.16 21.10
CA GLN A 56 -23.21 -6.03 22.47
C GLN A 56 -24.42 -5.09 22.56
N GLN A 57 -24.41 -3.99 21.79
CA GLN A 57 -25.44 -2.96 21.88
C GLN A 57 -26.70 -3.27 21.06
N SER A 58 -26.56 -3.90 19.90
CA SER A 58 -27.65 -4.06 18.93
C SER A 58 -28.00 -5.50 18.58
N GLY A 59 -27.20 -6.48 19.02
CA GLY A 59 -27.31 -7.88 18.57
C GLY A 59 -26.95 -8.09 17.09
N ALA A 60 -26.74 -7.01 16.32
CA ALA A 60 -26.37 -7.07 14.92
C ALA A 60 -24.85 -7.03 14.74
N VAL A 61 -24.37 -7.76 13.75
CA VAL A 61 -22.95 -7.82 13.40
C VAL A 61 -22.70 -6.86 12.24
N ALA A 62 -21.99 -5.77 12.51
CA ALA A 62 -21.48 -4.90 11.45
C ALA A 62 -20.46 -5.66 10.59
N ARG A 63 -20.57 -5.56 9.27
CA ARG A 63 -19.61 -6.12 8.31
C ARG A 63 -18.84 -5.00 7.65
N TRP A 64 -17.55 -5.21 7.41
CA TRP A 64 -16.74 -4.30 6.62
C TRP A 64 -16.67 -4.77 5.17
N LEU A 65 -17.26 -4.00 4.25
CA LEU A 65 -17.38 -4.37 2.83
C LEU A 65 -16.29 -3.73 1.96
N THR A 66 -15.02 -3.91 2.34
CA THR A 66 -13.86 -3.30 1.66
C THR A 66 -13.41 -4.05 0.42
N THR A 67 -13.48 -5.37 0.43
CA THR A 67 -13.04 -6.21 -0.71
C THR A 67 -14.20 -6.69 -1.56
N ASP A 68 -13.90 -7.07 -2.80
CA ASP A 68 -14.90 -7.63 -3.71
C ASP A 68 -15.44 -8.97 -3.18
N GLU A 69 -14.57 -9.79 -2.58
CA GLU A 69 -14.95 -11.06 -1.95
C GLU A 69 -15.88 -10.84 -0.76
N ALA A 70 -15.58 -9.86 0.10
CA ALA A 70 -16.43 -9.50 1.22
C ALA A 70 -17.81 -9.03 0.76
N ARG A 71 -17.87 -8.25 -0.33
CA ARG A 71 -19.12 -7.79 -0.95
C ARG A 71 -19.92 -8.94 -1.56
N GLN A 72 -19.27 -9.85 -2.29
CA GLN A 72 -19.92 -11.03 -2.88
C GLN A 72 -20.47 -11.98 -1.82
N GLN A 73 -19.68 -12.28 -0.78
CA GLN A 73 -20.11 -13.12 0.33
C GLN A 73 -21.32 -12.50 1.04
N ALA A 74 -21.30 -11.18 1.23
CA ALA A 74 -22.39 -10.48 1.88
C ALA A 74 -23.67 -10.45 1.02
N GLN A 75 -23.55 -10.29 -0.30
CA GLN A 75 -24.70 -10.45 -1.21
C GLN A 75 -25.30 -11.85 -1.16
N SER A 76 -24.46 -12.89 -1.23
CA SER A 76 -24.91 -14.29 -1.12
C SER A 76 -25.65 -14.55 0.20
N ASP A 77 -25.11 -14.06 1.31
CA ASP A 77 -25.73 -14.22 2.63
C ASP A 77 -27.07 -13.44 2.74
N LEU A 78 -27.17 -12.28 2.08
CA LEU A 78 -28.40 -11.50 2.00
C LEU A 78 -29.47 -12.25 1.18
N ASP A 79 -29.12 -12.73 -0.01
CA ASP A 79 -30.02 -13.49 -0.89
C ASP A 79 -30.54 -14.76 -0.20
N ALA A 80 -29.67 -15.48 0.52
CA ALA A 80 -30.05 -16.66 1.29
C ALA A 80 -31.06 -16.35 2.41
N ARG A 81 -30.99 -15.16 3.03
CA ARG A 81 -31.93 -14.71 4.06
C ARG A 81 -33.25 -14.24 3.46
N LEU A 82 -33.19 -13.53 2.33
CA LEU A 82 -34.37 -13.08 1.59
C LEU A 82 -35.15 -14.23 0.94
N ALA A 83 -34.54 -15.40 0.76
CA ALA A 83 -35.20 -16.61 0.27
C ALA A 83 -36.20 -17.23 1.28
N ARG A 84 -36.28 -16.70 2.51
CA ARG A 84 -37.20 -17.15 3.56
C ARG A 84 -38.03 -15.95 4.06
N PRO A 85 -39.20 -16.18 4.69
CA PRO A 85 -39.94 -15.11 5.34
C PRO A 85 -39.07 -14.41 6.40
N LEU A 86 -38.94 -13.08 6.30
CA LEU A 86 -38.13 -12.27 7.20
C LEU A 86 -38.84 -12.06 8.54
N GLY A 87 -38.18 -12.42 9.63
CA GLY A 87 -38.54 -11.95 10.97
C GLY A 87 -38.13 -10.49 11.19
N ALA A 88 -38.70 -9.85 12.21
CA ALA A 88 -38.34 -8.47 12.59
C ALA A 88 -36.83 -8.34 12.90
N ASP A 89 -36.25 -9.31 13.61
CA ASP A 89 -34.84 -9.31 13.96
C ASP A 89 -33.91 -9.47 12.74
N ASP A 90 -34.31 -10.30 11.78
CA ASP A 90 -33.57 -10.49 10.53
C ASP A 90 -33.58 -9.21 9.68
N ALA A 91 -34.71 -8.50 9.65
CA ALA A 91 -34.82 -7.22 8.95
C ALA A 91 -33.91 -6.15 9.57
N VAL A 92 -33.83 -6.09 10.90
CA VAL A 92 -32.92 -5.17 11.60
C VAL A 92 -31.45 -5.54 11.36
N GLN A 93 -31.11 -6.84 11.41
CA GLN A 93 -29.76 -7.30 11.08
C GLN A 93 -29.37 -6.93 9.66
N ILE A 94 -30.25 -7.10 8.68
CA ILE A 94 -29.99 -6.73 7.29
C ILE A 94 -29.84 -5.21 7.17
N ALA A 95 -30.75 -4.44 7.77
CA ALA A 95 -30.69 -2.99 7.74
C ALA A 95 -29.37 -2.46 8.32
N LEU A 96 -28.90 -3.01 9.45
CA LEU A 96 -27.65 -2.58 10.07
C LEU A 96 -26.42 -3.10 9.31
N ALA A 97 -26.38 -4.39 8.95
CA ALA A 97 -25.19 -4.98 8.29
C ALA A 97 -24.92 -4.38 6.91
N TYR A 98 -25.97 -3.94 6.20
CA TYR A 98 -25.89 -3.44 4.83
C TYR A 98 -26.23 -1.95 4.68
N SER A 99 -26.36 -1.20 5.77
CA SER A 99 -26.64 0.24 5.72
C SER A 99 -25.48 1.02 5.07
N PRO A 100 -25.73 1.82 4.01
CA PRO A 100 -24.72 2.71 3.44
C PRO A 100 -24.21 3.77 4.41
N SER A 101 -25.07 4.26 5.31
CA SER A 101 -24.66 5.25 6.31
C SER A 101 -23.73 4.66 7.35
N LEU A 102 -23.99 3.42 7.79
CA LEU A 102 -23.07 2.72 8.70
C LEU A 102 -21.73 2.45 8.02
N GLN A 103 -21.74 1.99 6.75
CA GLN A 103 -20.50 1.79 6.00
C GLN A 103 -19.70 3.10 5.89
N ALA A 104 -20.35 4.22 5.55
CA ALA A 104 -19.69 5.52 5.46
C ALA A 104 -19.01 5.91 6.79
N MET A 105 -19.69 5.74 7.92
CA MET A 105 -19.10 6.00 9.24
C MET A 105 -17.91 5.08 9.55
N LEU A 106 -17.97 3.80 9.17
CA LEU A 106 -16.85 2.87 9.35
C LEU A 106 -15.63 3.28 8.50
N TYR A 107 -15.86 3.74 7.27
CA TYR A 107 -14.79 4.27 6.41
C TYR A 107 -14.16 5.54 6.98
N GLU A 108 -14.98 6.47 7.48
CA GLU A 108 -14.49 7.71 8.10
C GLU A 108 -13.64 7.39 9.34
N ALA A 109 -14.14 6.53 10.23
CA ALA A 109 -13.41 6.11 11.42
C ALA A 109 -12.09 5.42 11.09
N ALA A 110 -12.05 4.63 10.01
CA ALA A 110 -10.81 4.03 9.52
C ALA A 110 -9.82 5.07 8.97
N ALA A 111 -10.32 6.08 8.25
CA ALA A 111 -9.50 7.18 7.75
C ALA A 111 -8.91 8.02 8.89
N ASP A 112 -9.71 8.36 9.90
CA ASP A 112 -9.27 9.07 11.11
C ASP A 112 -8.22 8.27 11.89
N SER A 113 -8.44 6.96 12.05
CA SER A 113 -7.47 6.08 12.70
C SER A 113 -6.14 6.04 11.93
N ALA A 114 -6.19 6.00 10.60
CA ALA A 114 -5.01 6.06 9.75
C ALA A 114 -4.29 7.41 9.87
N ALA A 115 -5.03 8.53 9.87
CA ALA A 115 -4.48 9.87 10.02
C ALA A 115 -3.81 10.05 11.39
N ALA A 116 -4.45 9.62 12.47
CA ALA A 116 -3.90 9.64 13.82
C ALA A 116 -2.61 8.80 13.89
N THR A 117 -2.62 7.58 13.35
CA THR A 117 -1.43 6.73 13.31
C THR A 117 -0.30 7.37 12.49
N GLN A 118 -0.63 8.03 11.38
CA GLN A 118 0.36 8.72 10.54
C GLN A 118 0.98 9.92 11.26
N SER A 119 0.20 10.68 12.02
CA SER A 119 0.72 11.79 12.83
C SER A 119 1.64 11.33 13.98
N ALA A 120 1.47 10.09 14.44
CA ALA A 120 2.31 9.48 15.48
C ALA A 120 3.57 8.78 14.92
N ARG A 121 3.77 8.78 13.60
CA ARG A 121 4.94 8.16 12.98
C ARG A 121 6.08 9.15 12.80
N LEU A 122 7.30 8.62 12.86
CA LEU A 122 8.51 9.36 12.52
C LEU A 122 8.40 9.95 11.10
N PRO A 123 8.85 11.19 10.87
CA PRO A 123 8.84 11.78 9.53
C PRO A 123 9.57 10.90 8.52
N ASN A 124 9.05 10.88 7.30
CA ASN A 124 9.64 10.10 6.22
C ASN A 124 11.00 10.70 5.80
N PRO A 125 12.12 9.93 5.82
CA PRO A 125 13.41 10.45 5.43
C PRO A 125 13.45 10.81 3.95
N VAL A 126 14.24 11.84 3.60
CA VAL A 126 14.43 12.28 2.22
C VAL A 126 15.62 11.54 1.62
N PHE A 127 15.40 10.82 0.52
CA PHE A 127 16.45 10.14 -0.23
C PHE A 127 16.75 10.90 -1.53
N ALA A 128 18.01 11.31 -1.71
CA ALA A 128 18.52 11.93 -2.93
C ALA A 128 19.55 11.02 -3.61
N PHE A 129 19.41 10.86 -4.92
CA PHE A 129 20.31 10.06 -5.75
C PHE A 129 20.78 10.91 -6.93
N GLU A 130 22.08 11.02 -7.13
CA GLU A 130 22.66 11.73 -8.26
C GLU A 130 23.58 10.79 -9.01
N ARG A 131 23.61 10.94 -10.34
CA ARG A 131 24.48 10.16 -11.22
C ARG A 131 25.10 11.08 -12.25
N LEU A 132 26.39 11.37 -12.09
CA LEU A 132 27.15 12.16 -13.03
C LEU A 132 27.96 11.22 -13.93
N VAL A 133 27.96 11.51 -15.23
CA VAL A 133 28.79 10.78 -16.19
C VAL A 133 29.63 11.79 -16.95
N ARG A 134 30.94 11.78 -16.74
CA ARG A 134 31.90 12.62 -17.46
C ARG A 134 32.57 11.79 -18.54
N ASN A 135 32.69 12.35 -19.74
CA ASN A 135 33.44 11.74 -20.84
C ASN A 135 34.55 12.72 -21.24
N GLU A 136 35.77 12.48 -20.79
CA GLU A 136 36.94 13.29 -21.13
C GLU A 136 38.08 12.36 -21.63
N GLY A 137 38.70 12.72 -22.75
CA GLY A 137 39.85 11.98 -23.30
C GLY A 137 39.58 10.56 -23.79
N GLY A 138 38.32 10.16 -24.00
CA GLY A 138 37.95 8.77 -24.35
C GLY A 138 37.72 7.87 -23.14
N THR A 139 37.91 8.39 -21.93
CA THR A 139 37.58 7.74 -20.65
C THR A 139 36.21 8.20 -20.17
N ARG A 140 35.42 7.24 -19.66
CA ARG A 140 34.07 7.47 -19.14
C ARG A 140 34.09 7.32 -17.63
N ASP A 141 33.94 8.44 -16.94
CA ASP A 141 33.87 8.48 -15.49
C ASP A 141 32.41 8.52 -15.04
N LEU A 142 32.09 7.69 -14.05
CA LEU A 142 30.75 7.56 -13.48
C LEU A 142 30.84 7.86 -11.99
N GLU A 143 30.20 8.95 -11.58
CA GLU A 143 30.03 9.30 -10.18
C GLU A 143 28.57 9.04 -9.77
N ILE A 144 28.38 8.45 -8.59
CA ILE A 144 27.06 8.16 -8.03
C ILE A 144 27.02 8.73 -6.62
N ASN A 145 26.16 9.71 -6.38
CA ASN A 145 25.89 10.27 -5.06
C ASN A 145 24.58 9.70 -4.50
N ARG A 146 24.55 9.42 -3.20
CA ARG A 146 23.37 8.89 -2.48
C ARG A 146 23.33 9.49 -1.10
N VAL A 147 22.29 10.29 -0.82
CA VAL A 147 22.11 10.96 0.46
C VAL A 147 20.76 10.55 1.04
N LEU A 148 20.75 10.25 2.34
CA LEU A 148 19.54 10.03 3.13
C LEU A 148 19.55 11.06 4.27
N SER A 149 18.52 11.89 4.34
CA SER A 149 18.41 12.98 5.31
C SER A 149 17.18 12.82 6.19
N PHE A 150 17.34 13.14 7.48
CA PHE A 150 16.29 13.15 8.49
C PHE A 150 16.28 14.49 9.22
N SER A 151 15.11 14.90 9.69
CA SER A 151 14.96 16.11 10.51
C SER A 151 15.29 15.79 11.96
N VAL A 152 16.33 16.41 12.51
CA VAL A 152 16.74 16.22 13.92
C VAL A 152 15.72 16.81 14.87
N LEU A 153 15.10 17.93 14.49
CA LEU A 153 14.07 18.58 15.32
C LEU A 153 12.86 17.66 15.50
N ASP A 154 12.43 16.99 14.43
CA ASP A 154 11.29 16.07 14.50
C ASP A 154 11.61 14.79 15.27
N LEU A 155 12.88 14.35 15.27
CA LEU A 155 13.35 13.24 16.12
C LEU A 155 13.35 13.61 17.60
N LEU A 156 13.72 14.85 17.93
CA LEU A 156 13.76 15.34 19.31
C LEU A 156 12.36 15.60 19.89
N LEU A 157 11.41 15.99 19.03
CA LEU A 157 10.03 16.29 19.41
C LEU A 157 9.10 15.06 19.31
N LEU A 158 9.65 13.89 18.97
CA LEU A 158 8.88 12.65 18.94
C LEU A 158 8.48 12.26 20.37
N PRO A 159 7.18 11.99 20.63
CA PRO A 159 6.68 11.65 21.97
C PRO A 159 7.15 10.27 22.46
#